data_AF-A0A8X6V2S8-F1
#
_entry.id   AF-A0A8X6V2S8-F1
#
_cell.length_a   1.000
_cell.length_b   1.000
_cell.length_c   1.000
_cell.angle_alpha   90.00
_cell.angle_beta   90.00
_cell.angle_gamma   90.00
#
_symmetry.space_group_name_H-M   'P 1'
#
loop_
_entity.id
_entity.type
_entity.pdbx_description
1 polymer ?
#
loop_
_entity_poly.entity_id
_entity_poly.type
_entity_poly.pdbx_seq_one_letter_code
_entity_poly.pdbx_strand_id
1 'polypeptide(L)'
;MSFLGKGKKADLIKLAIELGECESNGEELKIIETRTNILTNDAYKEDPEFVKCIFQGIVSNTIDEEKKQKEETLREFELQKIRLQNETQSVVGPQTLPQTKIELKKLLPTFNPEVDNMNLFLTLFEWQMKLLYCYVFGGSK
;
A
#
# COMPACT_ATOMS: atom_id res chain seq x y z
N MET A 1 7.67 -44.37 -1.62
CA MET A 1 7.24 -43.04 -1.13
C MET A 1 5.84 -42.77 -1.64
N SER A 2 4.82 -42.68 -0.78
CA SER A 2 3.44 -42.41 -1.24
C SER A 2 3.33 -40.98 -1.79
N PHE A 3 2.67 -40.80 -2.94
CA PHE A 3 2.54 -39.47 -3.56
C PHE A 3 1.66 -38.52 -2.73
N LEU A 4 0.69 -39.06 -1.99
CA LEU A 4 -0.15 -38.36 -1.00
C LEU A 4 0.63 -37.78 0.20
N GLY A 5 1.92 -38.07 0.30
CA GLY A 5 2.84 -37.45 1.26
C GLY A 5 3.40 -36.10 0.83
N LYS A 6 3.21 -35.69 -0.44
CA LYS A 6 3.79 -34.47 -1.00
C LYS A 6 2.97 -33.20 -0.75
N GLY A 7 1.65 -33.33 -0.53
CA GLY A 7 0.73 -32.22 -0.30
C GLY A 7 0.32 -32.05 1.15
N LYS A 8 -0.25 -30.88 1.48
CA LYS A 8 -0.80 -30.51 2.79
C LYS A 8 -2.14 -31.22 3.03
N LYS A 9 -2.65 -31.17 4.27
CA LYS A 9 -4.00 -31.66 4.62
C LYS A 9 -5.08 -31.06 3.70
N ALA A 10 -4.99 -29.77 3.40
CA ALA A 10 -5.92 -29.08 2.50
C ALA A 10 -5.91 -29.65 1.07
N ASP A 11 -4.73 -30.01 0.54
CA ASP A 11 -4.60 -30.57 -0.80
C ASP A 11 -5.23 -31.97 -0.90
N LEU A 12 -5.11 -32.77 0.17
CA LEU A 12 -5.76 -34.08 0.26
C LEU A 12 -7.28 -33.96 0.32
N ILE A 13 -7.78 -32.93 1.00
CA ILE A 13 -9.22 -32.64 1.06
C ILE A 13 -9.73 -32.19 -0.31
N LYS A 14 -9.02 -31.29 -0.99
CA LYS A 14 -9.35 -30.88 -2.37
C LYS A 14 -9.40 -32.09 -3.31
N LEU A 15 -8.42 -32.99 -3.23
CA LEU A 15 -8.41 -34.21 -4.02
C LEU A 15 -9.61 -35.12 -3.71
N ALA A 16 -9.95 -35.31 -2.43
CA ALA A 16 -11.10 -36.13 -2.05
C ALA A 16 -12.43 -35.54 -2.56
N ILE A 17 -12.56 -34.21 -2.60
CA ILE A 17 -13.70 -33.51 -3.19
C ILE A 17 -13.75 -33.76 -4.71
N GLU A 18 -12.62 -33.64 -5.40
CA GLU A 18 -12.54 -33.87 -6.86
C GLU A 18 -12.83 -35.33 -7.26
N LEU A 19 -12.50 -36.29 -6.38
CA LEU A 19 -12.80 -37.71 -6.56
C LEU A 19 -14.24 -38.09 -6.14
N GLY A 20 -15.06 -37.13 -5.73
CA GLY A 20 -16.46 -37.35 -5.34
C GLY A 20 -16.65 -38.12 -4.04
N GLU A 21 -15.60 -38.25 -3.22
CA GLU A 21 -15.60 -39.16 -2.07
C GLU A 21 -15.79 -38.49 -0.70
N CYS A 22 -16.14 -37.21 -0.66
CA CYS A 22 -16.73 -36.61 0.54
C CYS A 22 -17.42 -35.27 0.27
N GLU A 23 -18.75 -35.26 0.38
CA GLU A 23 -19.51 -34.16 0.97
C GLU A 23 -19.55 -34.38 2.49
N SER A 24 -18.64 -33.75 3.24
CA SER A 24 -18.90 -33.49 4.66
C SER A 24 -18.23 -32.18 5.08
N ASN A 25 -19.02 -31.12 4.95
CA ASN A 25 -19.22 -30.11 5.97
C ASN A 25 -18.24 -30.20 7.16
N GLY A 26 -17.11 -29.50 7.07
CA GLY A 26 -16.50 -28.81 8.21
C GLY A 26 -16.06 -29.61 9.45
N GLU A 27 -16.07 -30.95 9.44
CA GLU A 27 -15.58 -31.75 10.57
C GLU A 27 -14.18 -32.31 10.29
N GLU A 28 -13.34 -32.38 11.34
CA GLU A 28 -11.93 -32.72 11.27
C GLU A 28 -11.67 -34.17 10.79
N LEU A 29 -11.84 -34.46 9.51
CA LEU A 29 -11.33 -35.71 8.95
C LEU A 29 -9.82 -35.78 9.20
N LYS A 30 -9.38 -36.88 9.81
CA LYS A 30 -7.96 -37.12 10.08
C LYS A 30 -7.27 -37.37 8.74
N ILE A 31 -6.05 -36.87 8.58
CA ILE A 31 -5.24 -37.04 7.36
C ILE A 31 -5.15 -38.52 6.93
N ILE A 32 -5.13 -39.42 7.92
CA ILE A 32 -5.06 -40.87 7.71
C ILE A 32 -6.35 -41.38 7.06
N GLU A 33 -7.52 -40.93 7.54
CA GLU A 33 -8.84 -41.33 7.05
C GLU A 33 -9.10 -40.82 5.62
N THR A 34 -8.75 -39.57 5.34
CA THR A 34 -8.83 -39.03 3.97
C THR A 34 -7.96 -39.83 3.00
N ARG A 35 -6.75 -40.22 3.42
CA ARG A 35 -5.85 -41.04 2.60
C ARG A 35 -6.41 -42.44 2.39
N THR A 36 -7.00 -43.07 3.40
CA THR A 36 -7.59 -44.40 3.23
C THR A 36 -8.76 -44.35 2.27
N ASN A 37 -9.63 -43.33 2.37
CA ASN A 37 -10.78 -43.16 1.48
C ASN A 37 -10.33 -43.05 0.02
N ILE A 38 -9.38 -42.13 -0.27
CA ILE A 38 -8.80 -41.97 -1.61
C ILE A 38 -8.24 -43.28 -2.16
N LEU A 39 -7.59 -44.11 -1.33
CA LEU A 39 -7.03 -45.39 -1.75
C LEU A 39 -8.09 -46.49 -1.96
N THR A 40 -9.23 -46.40 -1.27
CA THR A 40 -10.38 -47.29 -1.46
C THR A 40 -11.31 -46.86 -2.59
N ASN A 41 -11.15 -45.64 -3.13
CA ASN A 41 -11.92 -45.11 -4.25
C ASN A 41 -11.75 -45.95 -5.50
N ASP A 42 -12.85 -46.14 -6.23
CA ASP A 42 -12.83 -46.81 -7.51
C ASP A 42 -12.01 -46.03 -8.55
N ALA A 43 -12.03 -44.69 -8.52
CA ALA A 43 -11.18 -43.86 -9.37
C ALA A 43 -9.68 -44.14 -9.17
N TYR A 44 -9.24 -44.43 -7.94
CA TYR A 44 -7.85 -44.79 -7.66
C TYR A 44 -7.52 -46.23 -8.06
N LYS A 45 -8.49 -47.16 -7.95
CA LYS A 45 -8.31 -48.56 -8.38
C LYS A 45 -8.26 -48.68 -9.90
N GLU A 46 -9.07 -47.90 -10.60
CA GLU A 46 -9.17 -47.91 -12.06
C GLU A 46 -7.96 -47.21 -12.70
N ASP A 47 -7.56 -46.04 -12.20
CA ASP A 47 -6.42 -45.29 -12.74
C ASP A 47 -5.65 -44.51 -11.66
N PRO A 48 -4.62 -45.12 -11.04
CA PRO A 48 -3.83 -44.46 -10.00
C PRO A 48 -2.93 -43.35 -10.56
N GLU A 49 -2.53 -43.40 -11.83
CA GLU A 49 -1.78 -42.36 -12.51
C GLU A 49 -2.62 -41.09 -12.71
N PHE A 50 -3.90 -41.23 -13.04
CA PHE A 50 -4.84 -40.13 -13.16
C PHE A 50 -5.03 -39.40 -11.83
N VAL A 51 -5.28 -40.14 -10.74
CA VAL A 51 -5.41 -39.55 -9.39
C VAL A 51 -4.13 -38.83 -8.96
N LYS A 52 -2.96 -39.40 -9.30
CA LYS A 52 -1.67 -38.76 -9.05
C LYS A 52 -1.48 -37.48 -9.86
N CYS A 53 -1.91 -37.45 -11.12
CA CYS A 53 -1.85 -36.27 -11.99
C CYS A 53 -2.70 -35.13 -11.42
N ILE A 54 -3.93 -35.44 -11.03
CA ILE A 54 -4.84 -34.49 -10.36
C ILE A 54 -4.20 -33.92 -9.10
N PHE A 55 -3.71 -34.80 -8.21
CA PHE A 55 -3.08 -34.37 -6.97
C PHE A 55 -1.88 -33.45 -7.20
N GLN A 56 -1.07 -33.74 -8.22
CA GLN A 56 0.06 -32.90 -8.59
C GLN A 56 -0.39 -31.52 -9.10
N GLY A 57 -1.48 -31.47 -9.87
CA GLY A 57 -2.11 -30.21 -10.30
C GLY A 57 -2.57 -29.36 -9.12
N ILE A 58 -3.26 -29.95 -8.14
CA ILE A 58 -3.74 -29.28 -6.93
C ILE A 58 -2.56 -28.69 -6.13
N VAL A 59 -1.50 -29.48 -5.93
CA VAL A 59 -0.30 -29.03 -5.21
C VAL A 59 0.38 -27.90 -5.95
N SER A 60 0.52 -27.99 -7.28
CA SER A 60 1.13 -26.92 -8.08
C SER A 60 0.33 -25.63 -8.00
N ASN A 61 -0.99 -25.71 -8.16
CA ASN A 61 -1.86 -24.54 -8.11
C ASN A 61 -1.79 -23.84 -6.74
N THR A 62 -1.78 -24.61 -5.66
CA THR A 62 -1.65 -24.05 -4.30
C THR A 62 -0.30 -23.33 -4.11
N ILE A 63 0.78 -23.87 -4.67
CA ILE A 63 2.10 -23.22 -4.65
C ILE A 63 2.07 -21.90 -5.45
N ASP A 64 1.41 -21.89 -6.60
CA ASP A 64 1.35 -20.71 -7.46
C ASP A 64 0.43 -19.62 -6.88
N GLU A 65 -0.67 -20.00 -6.22
CA GLU A 65 -1.50 -19.09 -5.41
C GLU A 65 -0.70 -18.46 -4.26
N GLU A 66 0.07 -19.26 -3.52
CA GLU A 66 0.92 -18.76 -2.43
C GLU A 66 2.02 -17.81 -2.95
N LYS A 67 2.59 -18.09 -4.13
CA LYS A 67 3.56 -17.18 -4.78
C LYS A 67 2.90 -15.88 -5.20
N LYS A 68 1.73 -15.95 -5.83
CA LYS A 68 0.98 -14.78 -6.28
C LYS A 68 0.59 -13.90 -5.10
N GLN A 69 0.09 -14.48 -4.01
CA GLN A 69 -0.18 -13.74 -2.78
C GLN A 69 1.07 -13.06 -2.23
N LYS A 70 2.22 -13.74 -2.24
CA LYS A 70 3.49 -13.11 -1.82
C LYS A 70 3.87 -11.94 -2.73
N GLU A 71 3.75 -12.09 -4.04
CA GLU A 71 4.03 -11.01 -4.99
C GLU A 71 3.09 -9.81 -4.81
N GLU A 72 1.80 -10.06 -4.63
CA GLU A 72 0.80 -9.03 -4.31
C GLU A 72 1.13 -8.32 -3.00
N THR A 73 1.48 -9.05 -1.94
CA THR A 73 1.87 -8.44 -0.65
C THR A 73 3.14 -7.59 -0.76
N LEU A 74 4.12 -8.02 -1.56
CA LEU A 74 5.33 -7.23 -1.81
C LEU A 74 5.02 -5.96 -2.58
N ARG A 75 4.14 -6.04 -3.58
CA ARG A 75 3.69 -4.89 -4.38
C ARG A 75 2.91 -3.89 -3.53
N GLU A 76 2.04 -4.37 -2.64
CA GLU A 76 1.32 -3.53 -1.68
C GLU A 76 2.25 -2.85 -0.69
N PHE A 77 3.27 -3.58 -0.20
CA PHE A 77 4.29 -3.02 0.67
C PHE A 77 5.12 -1.94 -0.03
N GLU A 78 5.52 -2.15 -1.28
CA GLU A 78 6.22 -1.14 -2.09
C GLU A 78 5.37 0.10 -2.31
N LEU A 79 4.08 -0.08 -2.62
CA LEU A 79 3.13 1.04 -2.73
C LEU A 79 2.98 1.81 -1.41
N GLN A 80 2.90 1.13 -0.26
CA GLN A 80 2.87 1.82 1.04
C GLN A 80 4.16 2.59 1.30
N LYS A 81 5.32 2.03 0.96
CA LYS A 81 6.61 2.71 1.08
C LYS A 81 6.64 3.99 0.24
N ILE A 82 6.16 3.93 -1.01
CA ILE A 82 6.06 5.10 -1.89
C ILE A 82 5.07 6.12 -1.32
N ARG A 83 3.93 5.70 -0.80
CA ARG A 83 2.95 6.60 -0.16
C ARG A 83 3.57 7.35 1.02
N LEU A 84 4.24 6.65 1.94
CA LEU A 84 4.94 7.26 3.07
C LEU A 84 6.08 8.18 2.62
N GLN A 85 6.84 7.79 1.58
CA GLN A 85 7.88 8.64 1.01
C GLN A 85 7.29 9.91 0.37
N ASN A 86 6.15 9.82 -0.31
CA ASN A 86 5.46 10.98 -0.88
C ASN A 86 4.80 11.84 0.20
N GLU A 87 4.29 11.28 1.29
CA GLU A 87 3.79 12.03 2.44
C GLU A 87 4.92 12.76 3.16
N THR A 88 6.06 12.11 3.38
CA THR A 88 7.25 12.77 3.95
C THR A 88 7.84 13.81 2.99
N GLN A 89 7.83 13.58 1.68
CA GLN A 89 8.13 14.60 0.66
C GLN A 89 7.03 15.66 0.49
N SER A 90 5.80 15.43 0.96
CA SER A 90 4.75 16.47 1.00
C SER A 90 4.90 17.34 2.26
N VAL A 91 5.46 16.78 3.33
CA VAL A 91 5.86 17.51 4.55
C VAL A 91 7.21 18.23 4.38
N VAL A 92 8.08 17.79 3.47
CA VAL A 92 9.43 18.35 3.21
C VAL A 92 9.61 18.92 1.79
N GLY A 93 8.60 18.79 0.93
CA GLY A 93 8.54 19.44 -0.37
C GLY A 93 8.08 20.88 -0.17
N PRO A 94 8.63 21.84 -0.91
CA PRO A 94 8.32 23.23 -0.68
C PRO A 94 6.84 23.41 -0.98
N GLN A 95 6.03 23.61 0.06
CA GLN A 95 4.90 24.49 -0.08
C GLN A 95 5.48 25.84 -0.46
N THR A 96 5.78 26.02 -1.74
CA THR A 96 5.73 27.31 -2.39
C THR A 96 4.26 27.72 -2.45
N LEU A 97 3.60 27.88 -1.30
CA LEU A 97 3.01 29.19 -1.10
C LEU A 97 4.18 30.13 -1.35
N PRO A 98 4.10 31.12 -2.24
CA PRO A 98 5.14 32.11 -2.28
C PRO A 98 5.12 32.69 -0.87
N GLN A 99 6.01 32.22 0.01
CA GLN A 99 6.57 33.05 1.03
C GLN A 99 7.24 34.12 0.20
N THR A 100 6.45 35.11 -0.19
CA THR A 100 6.90 36.45 -0.45
C THR A 100 7.59 36.80 0.86
N LYS A 101 8.86 36.38 0.99
CA LYS A 101 9.78 36.89 1.99
C LYS A 101 9.97 38.32 1.55
N ILE A 102 9.00 39.15 1.93
CA ILE A 102 9.03 40.57 1.72
C ILE A 102 10.20 41.03 2.57
N GLU A 103 11.36 41.20 1.94
CA GLU A 103 12.50 41.79 2.59
C GLU A 103 12.12 43.21 2.94
N LEU A 104 11.82 43.45 4.22
CA LEU A 104 11.41 44.76 4.74
C LEU A 104 12.39 45.86 4.31
N LYS A 105 13.69 45.52 4.22
CA LYS A 105 14.77 46.40 3.74
C LYS A 105 14.60 46.90 2.30
N LYS A 106 13.90 46.15 1.43
CA LYS A 106 13.60 46.55 0.05
C LYS A 106 12.35 47.42 -0.06
N LEU A 107 11.45 47.37 0.93
CA LEU A 107 10.25 48.20 0.97
C LEU A 107 10.47 49.56 1.65
N LEU A 108 11.37 49.59 2.62
CA LEU A 108 11.73 50.80 3.34
C LEU A 108 12.52 51.75 2.44
N PRO A 109 12.11 53.02 2.32
CA PRO A 109 12.96 54.06 1.77
C PRO A 109 14.25 54.14 2.59
N THR A 110 15.39 54.33 1.94
CA THR A 110 16.65 54.58 2.64
C THR A 110 16.59 55.95 3.31
N PHE A 111 16.63 56.00 4.64
CA PHE A 111 16.62 57.23 5.42
C PHE A 111 18.04 57.70 5.72
N ASN A 112 18.35 58.95 5.38
CA ASN A 112 19.58 59.62 5.76
C ASN A 112 19.29 60.70 6.83
N PRO A 113 19.74 60.54 8.08
CA PRO A 113 19.44 61.49 9.16
C PRO A 113 20.07 62.89 8.98
N GLU A 114 21.06 63.05 8.09
CA GLU A 114 21.72 64.33 7.85
C GLU A 114 20.98 65.21 6.83
N VAL A 115 20.16 64.59 5.96
CA VAL A 115 19.54 65.25 4.80
C VAL A 115 18.02 65.12 4.83
N ASP A 116 17.49 64.00 5.32
CA ASP A 116 16.07 63.67 5.24
C ASP A 116 15.29 64.12 6.47
N ASN A 117 14.08 64.62 6.23
CA ASN A 117 13.16 65.03 7.28
C ASN A 117 12.52 63.79 7.94
N MET A 118 12.78 63.59 9.22
CA MET A 118 12.29 62.45 10.01
C MET A 118 10.75 62.32 9.98
N ASN A 119 10.02 63.44 10.07
CA ASN A 119 8.56 63.41 10.08
C ASN A 119 7.99 62.95 8.73
N LEU A 120 8.63 63.35 7.63
CA LEU A 120 8.25 62.91 6.29
C LEU A 120 8.50 61.42 6.11
N PHE A 121 9.65 60.92 6.58
CA PHE A 121 9.98 59.50 6.55
C PHE A 121 8.96 58.65 7.32
N LEU A 122 8.61 59.04 8.54
CA LEU A 122 7.61 58.33 9.35
C LEU A 122 6.22 58.32 8.71
N THR A 123 5.83 59.44 8.08
CA THR A 123 4.56 59.53 7.34
C THR A 123 4.55 58.55 6.16
N LEU A 124 5.60 58.54 5.33
CA LEU A 124 5.69 57.63 4.18
C LEU A 124 5.71 56.16 4.61
N PHE A 125 6.43 55.86 5.71
CA PHE A 125 6.47 54.52 6.29
C PHE A 125 5.09 54.03 6.74
N GLU A 126 4.31 54.88 7.43
CA GLU A 126 2.96 54.53 7.88
C GLU A 126 2.03 54.21 6.69
N TRP A 127 2.13 54.98 5.60
CA TRP A 127 1.35 54.75 4.38
C TRP A 127 1.71 53.43 3.70
N GLN A 128 3.02 53.13 3.58
CA GLN A 128 3.47 51.85 3.02
C GLN A 128 3.00 50.66 3.85
N MET A 129 3.03 50.77 5.18
CA MET A 129 2.54 49.72 6.08
C MET A 129 1.03 49.52 5.97
N LYS A 130 0.24 50.60 5.84
CA LYS A 130 -1.21 50.52 5.58
C LYS A 130 -1.51 49.84 4.25
N LEU A 131 -0.79 50.18 3.18
CA LEU A 131 -0.94 49.55 1.86
C LEU A 131 -0.57 48.06 1.91
N LEU A 132 0.52 47.71 2.60
CA LEU A 132 0.92 46.32 2.78
C LEU A 132 -0.13 45.52 3.57
N TYR A 133 -0.69 46.12 4.62
CA TYR A 133 -1.76 45.51 5.40
C TYR A 133 -3.01 45.26 4.55
N CYS A 134 -3.41 46.22 3.71
CA CYS A 134 -4.51 46.04 2.76
C CYS A 134 -4.22 44.98 1.70
N TYR A 135 -2.98 44.88 1.21
CA TYR A 135 -2.60 43.89 0.19
C TYR A 135 -2.54 42.46 0.73
N VAL A 136 -2.08 42.28 1.98
CA VAL A 136 -1.90 40.96 2.61
C VAL A 136 -3.16 40.47 3.31
N PHE A 137 -3.95 41.36 3.93
CA PHE A 137 -5.13 40.99 4.72
C PHE A 137 -6.46 41.52 4.15
N GLY A 138 -6.45 42.44 3.18
CA GLY A 138 -7.65 43.07 2.62
C GLY A 138 -8.28 42.34 1.43
N GLY A 139 -7.75 41.18 1.01
CA GLY A 139 -8.30 40.34 -0.05
C GLY A 139 -9.53 39.50 0.35
N SER A 140 -10.45 40.05 1.14
CA SER A 140 -11.75 39.42 1.43
C SER A 140 -12.80 40.48 1.74
N LYS A 141 -13.43 40.98 0.68
CA LYS A 141 -14.88 41.21 0.54
C LYS A 141 -15.21 41.55 -0.89
#